data_AF-A0A543BBY2-F1
#
_entry.id   AF-A0A543BBY2-F1
#
_cell.length_a   1.000
_cell.length_b   1.000
_cell.length_c   1.000
_cell.angle_alpha   90.00
_cell.angle_beta   90.00
_cell.angle_gamma   90.00
#
_symmetry.space_group_name_H-M   'P 1'
#
loop_
_entity.id
_entity.type
_entity.pdbx_description
1 polymer ?
#
loop_
_entity_poly.entity_id
_entity_poly.type
_entity_poly.pdbx_seq_one_letter_code
_entity_poly.pdbx_strand_id
1 'polypeptide(L)'
;MKWLFRTVGSAVAALVITAGTAVITAIWLMFSGGSAEGRRLGFFESIFVEVQQSADASTQLGVGLNDPAPLGITFVVITLFLLAVSAVYDQLRARRRALLADAD
;
A
#
# COMPACT_ATOMS: atom_id res chain seq x y z
N MET A 1 12.73 -3.31 -23.97
CA MET A 1 12.87 -4.15 -22.76
C MET A 1 13.06 -3.37 -21.47
N LYS A 2 14.03 -2.44 -21.34
CA LYS A 2 14.26 -1.67 -20.09
C LYS A 2 13.02 -0.95 -19.54
N TRP A 3 12.13 -0.46 -20.40
CA TRP A 3 10.89 0.21 -19.99
C TRP A 3 9.87 -0.78 -19.40
N LEU A 4 9.73 -1.97 -20.00
CA LEU A 4 8.83 -3.04 -19.53
C LEU A 4 9.26 -3.57 -18.16
N PHE A 5 10.56 -3.78 -17.92
CA PHE A 5 11.05 -4.20 -16.61
C PHE A 5 10.79 -3.16 -15.52
N ARG A 6 10.72 -1.87 -15.88
CA ARG A 6 10.45 -0.79 -14.92
C ARG A 6 8.97 -0.65 -14.61
N THR A 7 8.11 -0.80 -15.61
CA THR A 7 6.66 -0.83 -15.38
C THR A 7 6.28 -2.01 -14.51
N VAL A 8 6.80 -3.20 -14.82
CA VAL A 8 6.59 -4.41 -13.99
C VAL A 8 7.20 -4.22 -12.60
N GLY A 9 8.43 -3.73 -12.48
CA GLY A 9 9.06 -3.48 -11.18
C GLY A 9 8.30 -2.46 -10.32
N SER A 10 7.80 -1.38 -10.93
CA SER A 10 7.01 -0.36 -10.23
C SER A 10 5.65 -0.90 -9.79
N ALA A 11 4.99 -1.71 -10.63
CA ALA A 11 3.75 -2.37 -10.27
C ALA A 11 3.96 -3.36 -9.10
N VAL A 12 5.01 -4.20 -9.15
CA VAL A 12 5.33 -5.12 -8.05
C VAL A 12 5.63 -4.35 -6.77
N ALA A 13 6.43 -3.28 -6.83
CA ALA A 13 6.71 -2.43 -5.68
C ALA A 13 5.43 -1.79 -5.12
N ALA A 14 4.56 -1.26 -5.98
CA ALA A 14 3.28 -0.68 -5.58
C ALA A 14 2.37 -1.73 -4.91
N LEU A 15 2.35 -2.95 -5.42
CA LEU A 15 1.58 -4.05 -4.83
C LEU A 15 2.08 -4.40 -3.43
N VAL A 16 3.39 -4.50 -3.24
CA VAL A 16 4.00 -4.76 -1.92
C VAL A 16 3.70 -3.62 -0.94
N ILE A 17 3.81 -2.37 -1.37
CA ILE A 17 3.50 -1.20 -0.52
C ILE A 17 2.02 -1.19 -0.14
N THR A 18 1.13 -1.46 -1.09
CA THR A 18 -0.32 -1.48 -0.84
C THR A 18 -0.68 -2.60 0.12
N ALA A 19 -0.16 -3.81 -0.10
CA ALA A 19 -0.38 -4.96 0.78
C ALA A 19 0.21 -4.73 2.18
N GLY A 20 1.43 -4.18 2.27
CA GLY A 20 2.06 -3.85 3.54
C GLY A 20 1.24 -2.82 4.33
N THR A 21 0.75 -1.78 3.65
CA THR A 21 -0.08 -0.74 4.29
C THR A 21 -1.43 -1.30 4.75
N ALA A 22 -2.05 -2.17 3.95
CA ALA A 22 -3.27 -2.89 4.30
C ALA A 22 -3.08 -3.73 5.57
N VAL A 23 -2.00 -4.52 5.64
CA VAL A 23 -1.67 -5.34 6.81
C VAL A 23 -1.39 -4.48 8.05
N ILE A 24 -0.60 -3.41 7.91
CA ILE A 24 -0.34 -2.48 9.02
C ILE A 24 -1.63 -1.87 9.52
N THR A 25 -2.55 -1.52 8.62
CA THR A 25 -3.85 -0.95 9.00
C THR A 25 -4.71 -1.98 9.74
N ALA A 26 -4.76 -3.23 9.27
CA ALA A 26 -5.48 -4.31 9.95
C ALA A 26 -4.94 -4.53 11.37
N ILE A 27 -3.61 -4.60 11.52
CA ILE A 27 -2.95 -4.74 12.82
C ILE A 27 -3.29 -3.54 13.71
N TRP A 28 -3.21 -2.32 13.17
CA TRP A 28 -3.54 -1.11 13.91
C TRP A 28 -4.99 -1.11 14.39
N LEU A 29 -5.94 -1.53 13.55
CA LEU A 29 -7.37 -1.63 13.92
C LEU A 29 -7.60 -2.60 15.08
N MET A 30 -6.86 -3.71 15.15
CA MET A 30 -6.92 -4.67 16.26
C MET A 30 -6.55 -4.01 17.60
N PHE A 31 -5.56 -3.13 17.60
CA PHE A 31 -5.06 -2.48 18.83
C PHE A 31 -5.67 -1.10 19.12
N SER A 32 -6.31 -0.46 18.13
CA SER A 32 -6.78 0.94 18.23
C SER A 32 -7.93 1.19 19.21
N GLY A 33 -8.72 0.17 19.54
CA GLY A 33 -9.85 0.31 20.45
C GLY A 33 -9.71 -0.61 21.63
N GLY A 34 -9.38 -0.03 22.78
CA GLY A 34 -9.44 -0.68 24.07
C GLY A 34 -10.85 -1.24 24.30
N SER A 35 -10.94 -2.57 24.39
CA SER A 35 -12.06 -3.32 24.96
C SER A 35 -13.46 -3.23 24.35
N ALA A 36 -13.70 -2.51 23.25
CA ALA A 36 -15.03 -2.39 22.66
C ALA A 36 -15.26 -3.41 21.52
N GLU A 37 -16.17 -4.34 21.78
CA GLU A 37 -16.92 -5.12 20.79
C GLU A 37 -17.35 -4.28 19.58
N GLY A 38 -17.37 -4.88 18.39
CA GLY A 38 -17.88 -4.25 17.18
C GLY A 38 -16.95 -4.30 15.98
N ARG A 39 -17.48 -3.80 14.85
CA ARG A 39 -16.81 -3.78 13.54
C ARG A 39 -16.10 -2.44 13.33
N ARG A 40 -14.80 -2.49 13.07
CA ARG A 40 -13.94 -1.33 12.80
C ARG A 40 -13.51 -1.34 11.35
N LEU A 41 -13.55 -0.18 10.72
CA LEU A 41 -13.17 0.03 9.34
C LEU A 41 -11.88 0.85 9.28
N GLY A 42 -10.99 0.50 8.36
CA GLY A 42 -9.77 1.24 8.10
C GLY A 42 -9.32 1.09 6.66
N PHE A 43 -8.29 1.85 6.29
CA PHE A 43 -7.82 1.97 4.91
C PHE A 43 -8.96 2.39 3.98
N PHE A 44 -9.53 3.58 4.22
CA PHE A 44 -10.67 4.09 3.44
C PHE A 44 -11.86 3.11 3.40
N GLU A 45 -12.17 2.48 4.53
CA GLU A 45 -13.23 1.47 4.67
C GLU A 45 -13.05 0.19 3.85
N SER A 46 -11.85 -0.05 3.30
CA SER A 46 -11.61 -1.27 2.52
C SER A 46 -11.42 -2.50 3.40
N ILE A 47 -10.80 -2.32 4.57
CA ILE A 47 -10.45 -3.40 5.49
C ILE A 47 -11.29 -3.24 6.73
N PHE A 48 -11.82 -4.37 7.22
CA PHE A 48 -12.51 -4.39 8.49
C PHE A 48 -11.87 -5.39 9.46
N VAL A 49 -11.93 -5.04 10.74
CA VAL A 49 -11.65 -5.93 11.86
C VAL A 49 -12.88 -5.92 12.76
N GLU A 50 -13.42 -7.10 13.03
CA GLU A 50 -14.60 -7.29 13.84
C GLU A 50 -14.27 -8.12 15.07
N VAL A 51 -14.68 -7.63 16.24
CA VAL A 51 -14.52 -8.33 17.52
C VAL A 51 -15.93 -8.64 18.03
N GLN A 52 -16.26 -9.92 18.14
CA GLN A 52 -17.51 -10.39 18.75
C GLN A 52 -17.17 -11.14 20.05
N GLN A 53 -17.79 -10.77 21.16
CA GLN A 53 -17.75 -11.58 22.38
C GLN A 53 -18.90 -12.57 22.32
N SER A 54 -18.56 -13.85 22.39
CA SER A 54 -19.55 -14.91 22.49
C SER A 54 -20.05 -15.02 23.93
N ALA A 55 -21.29 -15.48 24.11
CA ALA A 55 -21.90 -15.73 25.42
C ALA A 55 -21.10 -16.74 26.27
N ASP A 56 -20.23 -17.53 25.64
CA ASP A 56 -19.32 -18.50 26.29
C ASP A 56 -17.99 -17.87 26.78
N ALA A 57 -17.93 -16.54 26.90
CA ALA A 57 -16.72 -15.77 27.24
C ALA A 57 -15.56 -15.94 26.24
N SER A 58 -15.80 -16.53 25.06
CA SER A 58 -14.83 -16.60 23.98
C SER A 58 -14.87 -15.32 23.15
N THR A 59 -13.70 -14.80 22.77
CA THR A 59 -13.59 -13.64 21.88
C THR A 59 -13.30 -14.13 20.47
N GLN A 60 -14.22 -13.87 19.55
CA GLN A 60 -14.04 -14.16 18.14
C GLN A 60 -13.56 -12.90 17.41
N LEU A 61 -12.53 -13.08 16.58
CA LEU A 61 -11.93 -12.03 15.79
C LEU A 61 -12.11 -12.35 14.30
N GLY A 62 -12.81 -11.47 13.58
CA GLY A 62 -12.94 -11.48 12.14
C GLY A 62 -12.07 -10.40 11.50
N VAL A 63 -11.34 -10.75 10.44
CA VAL A 63 -10.64 -9.78 9.59
C VAL A 63 -11.04 -10.04 8.15
N GLY A 64 -11.37 -8.99 7.40
CA GLY A 64 -11.79 -9.16 6.02
C GLY A 64 -11.77 -7.88 5.20
N LEU A 65 -12.27 -8.02 3.96
CA LEU A 65 -12.45 -6.93 3.01
C LEU A 65 -13.91 -6.50 2.99
N ASN A 66 -14.13 -5.20 3.16
CA ASN A 66 -15.44 -4.59 3.05
C ASN A 66 -15.67 -4.03 1.64
N ASP A 67 -14.76 -3.18 1.15
CA ASP A 67 -14.75 -2.68 -0.22
C ASP A 67 -13.33 -2.79 -0.82
N PRO A 68 -13.10 -3.56 -1.90
CA PRO A 68 -11.78 -3.66 -2.51
C PRO A 68 -11.38 -2.42 -3.34
N ALA A 69 -12.30 -1.51 -3.67
CA ALA A 69 -12.02 -0.38 -4.56
C ALA A 69 -10.91 0.55 -4.06
N PRO A 70 -10.84 0.96 -2.78
CA PRO A 70 -9.78 1.84 -2.29
C PRO A 70 -8.38 1.21 -2.37
N LEU A 71 -8.27 -0.11 -2.22
CA LEU A 71 -7.01 -0.84 -2.42
C LEU A 71 -6.56 -0.79 -3.87
N GLY A 72 -7.49 -1.01 -4.81
CA GLY A 72 -7.23 -0.90 -6.24
C GLY A 72 -6.78 0.51 -6.64
N ILE A 73 -7.48 1.54 -6.16
CA ILE A 73 -7.12 2.94 -6.41
C ILE A 73 -5.73 3.25 -5.85
N THR A 74 -5.46 2.83 -4.61
CA THR A 74 -4.14 3.07 -3.98
C THR A 74 -3.02 2.41 -4.78
N PHE A 75 -3.20 1.17 -5.22
CA PHE A 75 -2.26 0.47 -6.07
C PHE A 75 -1.96 1.24 -7.37
N VAL A 76 -3.01 1.72 -8.06
CA VAL A 76 -2.86 2.49 -9.31
C VAL A 76 -2.11 3.78 -9.05
N VAL A 77 -2.49 4.54 -8.01
CA VAL A 77 -1.86 5.81 -7.64
C VAL A 77 -0.38 5.62 -7.33
N ILE A 78 -0.02 4.62 -6.51
CA ILE A 78 1.38 4.35 -6.17
C ILE A 78 2.17 3.91 -7.40
N THR A 79 1.58 3.08 -8.27
CA THR A 79 2.24 2.65 -9.51
C THR A 79 2.57 3.84 -10.40
N LEU A 80 1.59 4.73 -10.63
CA LEU A 80 1.78 5.94 -11.44
C LEU A 80 2.83 6.87 -10.81
N PHE A 81 2.81 7.02 -9.48
CA PHE A 81 3.79 7.81 -8.76
C PHE A 81 5.21 7.27 -8.94
N LEU A 82 5.42 5.97 -8.75
CA LEU A 82 6.74 5.33 -8.93
C LEU A 82 7.25 5.45 -10.37
N LEU A 83 6.35 5.37 -11.36
CA LEU A 83 6.69 5.60 -12.76
C LEU A 83 7.13 7.05 -13.01
N ALA A 84 6.40 8.03 -12.47
CA ALA A 84 6.74 9.44 -12.59
C ALA A 84 8.11 9.73 -11.95
N VAL A 85 8.35 9.24 -10.73
CA VAL A 85 9.65 9.37 -10.04
C VAL A 85 10.77 8.72 -10.85
N SER A 86 10.53 7.53 -11.40
CA SER A 86 11.52 6.83 -12.23
C SER A 86 11.88 7.61 -13.49
N ALA A 87 10.89 8.25 -14.14
CA ALA A 87 11.11 9.06 -15.33
C ALA A 87 11.93 10.33 -15.01
N VAL A 88 11.62 11.01 -13.91
CA VAL A 88 12.37 12.18 -13.44
C VAL A 88 13.80 11.80 -13.07
N TYR A 89 13.98 10.69 -12.37
CA TYR A 89 15.29 10.17 -12.00
C TYR A 89 16.19 9.90 -13.23
N ASP A 90 15.63 9.37 -14.32
CA ASP A 90 16.37 9.16 -15.55
C ASP A 90 16.83 10.47 -16.19
N GLN A 91 15.93 11.45 -16.27
CA GLN A 91 16.26 12.75 -16.86
C GLN A 91 17.40 13.41 -16.07
N LEU A 92 17.32 13.37 -14.74
CA LEU A 92 18.37 13.88 -13.87
C LEU A 92 19.68 13.11 -14.04
N ARG A 93 19.63 11.78 -14.13
CA ARG A 93 20.81 10.94 -14.32
C ARG A 93 21.47 11.18 -15.69
N ALA A 94 20.68 11.39 -16.74
CA ALA A 94 21.17 11.73 -18.06
C ALA A 94 21.86 13.11 -18.06
N ARG A 95 21.22 14.12 -17.46
CA ARG A 95 21.82 15.46 -17.30
C ARG A 95 23.13 15.41 -16.50
N ARG A 96 23.16 14.66 -15.39
CA ARG A 96 24.37 14.48 -14.59
C ARG A 96 25.51 13.86 -15.40
N ARG A 97 25.22 12.86 -16.25
CA ARG A 97 26.24 12.25 -17.10
C ARG A 97 26.77 13.20 -18.16
N ALA A 98 25.90 14.00 -18.79
CA ALA A 98 26.32 15.01 -19.75
C ALA A 98 27.26 16.04 -19.11
N LEU A 99 26.88 16.57 -17.95
CA LEU A 99 27.70 17.54 -17.20
C LEU A 99 29.06 16.98 -16.76
N LEU A 100 29.14 15.68 -16.44
CA LEU A 100 30.39 15.04 -16.09
C LEU A 100 31.27 14.77 -17.32
N ALA A 101 30.67 14.49 -18.47
CA ALA A 101 31.39 14.26 -19.72
C ALA A 101 31.94 15.55 -20.34
N ASP A 102 31.28 16.70 -20.11
CA ASP A 102 31.77 18.02 -20.53
C ASP A 102 32.88 18.57 -19.62
N ALA A 103 33.14 17.93 -18.47
CA ALA A 103 34.12 18.37 -17.48
C ALA A 103 35.49 17.65 -17.60
N ASP A 104 35.57 16.59 -18.42
CA ASP A 104 36.79 15.86 -18.80
C ASP A 104 37.31 16.34 -20.16
#